data_AF-A0A2E3C1G4-F1
#
_entry.id   AF-A0A2E3C1G4-F1
#
_cell.length_a   1.000
_cell.length_b   1.000
_cell.length_c   1.000
_cell.angle_alpha   90.00
_cell.angle_beta   90.00
_cell.angle_gamma   90.00
#
_symmetry.space_group_name_H-M   'P 1'
#
loop_
_entity.id
_entity.type
_entity.pdbx_description
1 polymer ?
#
loop_
_entity_poly.entity_id
_entity_poly.type
_entity_poly.pdbx_seq_one_letter_code
_entity_poly.pdbx_strand_id
1 'polypeptide(L)'
;MSNDNFLKSAKLQRDQADVSTICDMLAVVPQKVEAATNLQLDSFSLEVEKEILDILQLDESPAKDLFYARMLQLGFGRDDIKLHSKAERHCIVLTFRY
;
A
#
# COMPACT_ATOMS: atom_id res chain seq x y z
N MET A 1 -18.60 -9.52 30.86
CA MET A 1 -18.10 -9.75 29.48
C MET A 1 -18.26 -8.48 28.64
N SER A 2 -17.39 -7.47 28.81
CA SER A 2 -17.60 -6.16 28.14
C SER A 2 -16.37 -5.61 27.41
N ASN A 3 -15.15 -6.07 27.74
CA ASN A 3 -13.93 -5.53 27.14
C ASN A 3 -13.58 -6.18 25.78
N ASP A 4 -13.79 -7.49 25.64
CA ASP A 4 -13.44 -8.21 24.41
C ASP A 4 -14.29 -7.80 23.20
N ASN A 5 -15.58 -7.51 23.40
CA ASN A 5 -16.46 -7.05 22.32
C ASN A 5 -16.15 -5.61 21.91
N PHE A 6 -15.71 -4.77 22.84
CA PHE A 6 -15.27 -3.40 22.56
C PHE A 6 -13.97 -3.40 21.75
N LEU A 7 -12.95 -4.14 22.19
CA LEU A 7 -11.67 -4.26 21.49
C LEU A 7 -11.81 -4.86 20.09
N LYS A 8 -12.68 -5.87 19.92
CA LYS A 8 -12.99 -6.45 18.60
C LYS A 8 -13.66 -5.45 17.66
N SER A 9 -14.61 -4.68 18.17
CA SER A 9 -15.30 -3.65 17.36
C SER A 9 -14.36 -2.52 16.95
N ALA A 10 -13.51 -2.06 17.86
CA ALA A 10 -12.50 -1.05 17.58
C ALA A 10 -11.48 -1.53 16.53
N LYS A 11 -11.01 -2.78 16.63
CA LYS A 11 -10.13 -3.38 15.62
C LYS A 11 -10.81 -3.44 14.25
N LEU A 12 -12.05 -3.90 14.20
CA LEU A 12 -12.81 -4.01 12.93
C LEU A 12 -12.98 -2.63 12.26
N GLN A 13 -13.31 -1.59 13.03
CA GLN A 13 -13.46 -0.24 12.49
C GLN A 13 -12.14 0.32 11.94
N ARG A 14 -11.04 0.11 12.66
CA ARG A 14 -9.71 0.51 12.20
C ARG A 14 -9.34 -0.24 10.92
N ASP A 15 -9.49 -1.57 10.91
CA ASP A 15 -9.14 -2.38 9.74
C ASP A 15 -10.00 -1.98 8.51
N GLN A 16 -11.26 -1.57 8.69
CA GLN A 16 -12.10 -1.02 7.62
C GLN A 16 -11.62 0.35 7.13
N ALA A 17 -11.22 1.24 8.04
CA ALA A 17 -10.67 2.54 7.69
C ALA A 17 -9.36 2.38 6.90
N ASP A 18 -8.44 1.55 7.38
CA ASP A 18 -7.16 1.26 6.73
C ASP A 18 -7.37 0.70 5.31
N VAL A 19 -8.35 -0.20 5.13
CA VAL A 19 -8.70 -0.76 3.82
C VAL A 19 -9.22 0.33 2.88
N SER A 20 -10.05 1.26 3.36
CA SER A 20 -10.53 2.38 2.56
C SER A 20 -9.36 3.27 2.11
N THR A 21 -8.46 3.63 3.04
CA THR A 21 -7.27 4.45 2.75
C THR A 21 -6.39 3.80 1.67
N ILE A 22 -6.16 2.48 1.75
CA ILE A 22 -5.40 1.76 0.73
C ILE A 22 -6.15 1.68 -0.61
N CYS A 23 -7.47 1.43 -0.61
CA CYS A 23 -8.28 1.42 -1.83
C CYS A 23 -8.20 2.74 -2.60
N ASP A 24 -8.32 3.86 -1.90
CA ASP A 24 -8.26 5.20 -2.51
C ASP A 24 -6.90 5.45 -3.17
N MET A 25 -5.81 5.06 -2.51
CA MET A 25 -4.47 5.11 -3.11
C MET A 25 -4.33 4.17 -4.32
N LEU A 26 -4.84 2.94 -4.22
CA LEU A 26 -4.75 1.96 -5.29
C LEU A 26 -5.53 2.35 -6.56
N ALA A 27 -6.52 3.23 -6.46
CA ALA A 27 -7.32 3.69 -7.59
C ALA A 27 -6.47 4.39 -8.67
N VAL A 28 -5.38 5.07 -8.28
CA VAL A 28 -4.51 5.82 -9.20
C VAL A 28 -3.25 5.05 -9.63
N VAL A 29 -2.91 3.94 -8.97
CA VAL A 29 -1.66 3.21 -9.25
C VAL A 29 -1.61 2.63 -10.67
N PRO A 30 -2.67 1.99 -11.23
CA PRO A 30 -2.60 1.42 -12.57
C PRO A 30 -2.22 2.44 -13.66
N GLN A 31 -2.77 3.65 -13.59
CA GLN A 31 -2.47 4.72 -14.55
C GLN A 31 -1.01 5.17 -14.46
N LYS A 32 -0.45 5.21 -13.24
CA LYS A 32 0.96 5.56 -13.03
C LYS A 32 1.91 4.46 -13.49
N VAL A 33 1.55 3.18 -13.28
CA VAL A 33 2.30 2.02 -13.80
C VAL A 33 2.32 2.03 -15.32
N GLU A 34 1.17 2.27 -15.97
CA GLU A 34 1.08 2.36 -17.42
C GLU A 34 1.95 3.50 -17.97
N ALA A 35 1.88 4.69 -17.36
CA ALA A 35 2.72 5.83 -17.74
C ALA A 35 4.22 5.51 -17.60
N ALA A 36 4.64 4.89 -16.50
CA ALA A 36 6.04 4.50 -16.29
C ALA A 36 6.51 3.42 -17.27
N THR A 37 5.64 2.46 -17.61
CA THR A 37 5.92 1.41 -18.60
C THR A 37 6.10 1.99 -20.00
N ASN A 38 5.22 2.92 -20.41
CA ASN A 38 5.32 3.61 -21.71
C ASN A 38 6.61 4.43 -21.83
N LEU A 39 7.11 4.95 -20.71
CA LEU A 39 8.39 5.65 -20.63
C LEU A 39 9.61 4.72 -20.49
N GLN A 40 9.40 3.39 -20.44
CA GLN A 40 10.45 2.38 -20.27
C GLN A 40 11.32 2.64 -19.02
N LEU A 41 10.71 3.07 -17.92
CA LEU A 41 11.42 3.29 -16.66
C LEU A 41 11.73 1.96 -15.97
N ASP A 42 12.95 1.81 -15.45
CA ASP A 42 13.31 0.65 -14.62
C ASP A 42 12.59 0.66 -13.25
N SER A 43 12.22 1.84 -12.77
CA SER A 43 11.46 2.00 -11.53
C SER A 43 10.74 3.34 -11.48
N PHE A 44 9.74 3.45 -10.63
CA PHE A 44 9.12 4.73 -10.32
C PHE A 44 8.70 4.84 -8.84
N SER A 45 8.56 6.08 -8.37
CA SER A 45 8.17 6.40 -7.00
C SER A 45 6.73 6.92 -6.95
N LEU A 46 5.93 6.33 -6.06
CA LEU A 46 4.61 6.81 -5.67
C LEU A 46 4.76 7.60 -4.38
N GLU A 47 4.59 8.92 -4.43
CA GLU A 47 4.44 9.71 -3.21
C GLU A 47 3.10 9.37 -2.55
N VAL A 48 3.15 9.07 -1.26
CA VAL A 48 2.00 8.64 -0.46
C VAL A 48 1.99 9.36 0.87
N GLU A 49 0.85 9.39 1.54
CA GLU A 49 0.77 9.88 2.91
C GLU A 49 1.49 8.93 3.87
N LYS A 50 1.96 9.48 5.00
CA LYS A 50 2.65 8.69 6.04
C LYS A 50 1.79 7.52 6.52
N GLU A 51 0.48 7.74 6.68
CA GLU A 51 -0.49 6.74 7.13
C GLU A 51 -0.47 5.48 6.27
N ILE A 52 -0.34 5.62 4.94
CA ILE A 52 -0.25 4.48 4.03
C ILE A 52 0.99 3.65 4.33
N LEU A 53 2.15 4.28 4.56
CA LEU A 53 3.36 3.53 4.92
C LEU A 53 3.23 2.86 6.29
N ASP A 54 2.62 3.53 7.26
CA ASP A 54 2.38 2.98 8.59
C ASP A 54 1.49 1.72 8.51
N ILE A 55 0.42 1.76 7.71
CA ILE A 55 -0.46 0.59 7.43
C ILE A 55 0.33 -0.56 6.80
N LEU A 56 1.15 -0.28 5.79
CA LEU A 56 1.91 -1.31 5.06
C LEU A 56 3.04 -1.93 5.90
N GLN A 57 3.48 -1.25 6.97
CA GLN A 57 4.48 -1.74 7.91
C GLN A 57 3.90 -2.61 9.03
N LEU A 58 2.58 -2.66 9.20
CA LEU A 58 1.95 -3.55 10.18
C LEU A 58 2.30 -5.02 9.91
N ASP A 59 2.46 -5.82 10.97
CA ASP A 59 2.75 -7.26 10.83
C ASP A 59 1.60 -7.98 10.12
N GLU A 60 0.37 -7.76 10.58
CA GLU A 60 -0.88 -8.32 10.03
C GLU A 60 -1.91 -7.20 9.83
N SER A 61 -2.35 -7.00 8.57
CA SER A 61 -3.39 -6.03 8.23
C SER A 61 -4.10 -6.43 6.92
N PRO A 62 -5.44 -6.49 6.89
CA PRO A 62 -6.19 -6.73 5.65
C PRO A 62 -5.89 -5.71 4.55
N ALA A 63 -5.61 -4.46 4.94
CA ALA A 63 -5.27 -3.39 4.01
C ALA A 63 -3.89 -3.62 3.36
N LYS A 64 -2.91 -4.10 4.13
CA LYS A 64 -1.60 -4.52 3.63
C LYS A 64 -1.72 -5.68 2.64
N ASP A 65 -2.49 -6.70 3.00
CA ASP A 65 -2.71 -7.86 2.12
C ASP A 65 -3.38 -7.46 0.81
N LEU A 66 -4.38 -6.59 0.87
CA LEU A 66 -5.04 -6.02 -0.31
C LEU A 66 -4.06 -5.27 -1.21
N PHE A 67 -3.19 -4.43 -0.63
CA PHE A 67 -2.16 -3.71 -1.38
C PHE A 67 -1.24 -4.66 -2.15
N TYR A 68 -0.66 -5.66 -1.47
CA TYR A 68 0.26 -6.59 -2.12
C TYR A 68 -0.45 -7.49 -3.15
N ALA A 69 -1.70 -7.89 -2.90
CA ALA A 69 -2.49 -8.62 -3.89
C ALA A 69 -2.72 -7.77 -5.16
N ARG A 70 -3.01 -6.48 -5.01
CA ARG A 70 -3.19 -5.58 -6.15
C ARG A 70 -1.88 -5.31 -6.89
N MET A 71 -0.76 -5.13 -6.19
CA MET A 71 0.55 -4.97 -6.83
C MET A 71 0.96 -6.22 -7.62
N LEU A 72 0.68 -7.41 -7.08
CA LEU A 72 0.94 -8.67 -7.77
C LEU A 72 0.12 -8.79 -9.07
N GLN A 73 -1.15 -8.36 -9.06
CA GLN A 73 -1.96 -8.30 -10.29
C GLN A 73 -1.39 -7.34 -11.35
N LEU A 74 -0.67 -6.30 -10.91
CA LEU A 74 0.03 -5.36 -11.78
C LEU A 74 1.43 -5.83 -12.19
N GLY A 75 1.85 -7.02 -11.75
CA GLY A 75 3.14 -7.63 -12.11
C GLY A 75 4.28 -7.37 -11.12
N PHE A 76 4.02 -6.75 -9.96
CA PHE A 76 5.05 -6.47 -8.96
C PHE A 76 4.99 -7.49 -7.81
N GLY A 77 6.07 -8.26 -7.66
CA GLY A 77 6.28 -9.11 -6.50
C GLY A 77 6.63 -8.27 -5.25
N ARG A 78 6.64 -8.92 -4.08
CA ARG A 78 7.00 -8.22 -2.81
C ARG A 78 8.39 -7.61 -2.86
N ASP A 79 9.34 -8.30 -3.48
CA ASP A 79 10.73 -7.85 -3.60
C ASP A 79 10.91 -6.64 -4.53
N ASP A 80 9.90 -6.36 -5.36
CA ASP A 80 9.89 -5.23 -6.30
C ASP A 80 9.38 -3.94 -5.67
N ILE A 81 8.92 -4.03 -4.42
CA ILE A 81 8.25 -2.95 -3.70
C ILE A 81 9.13 -2.54 -2.53
N LYS A 82 9.60 -1.30 -2.52
CA LYS A 82 10.33 -0.72 -1.40
C LYS A 82 9.55 0.41 -0.77
N LEU A 83 9.36 0.33 0.54
CA LEU A 83 8.71 1.37 1.34
C LEU A 83 9.79 2.32 1.86
N HIS A 84 9.73 3.58 1.48
CA HIS A 84 10.69 4.61 1.89
C HIS A 84 9.99 5.70 2.70
N SER A 85 10.44 5.85 3.94
CA SER A 85 10.02 6.95 4.82
C SER A 85 11.26 7.78 5.16
N LYS A 86 11.36 8.98 4.60
CA LYS A 86 12.35 10.00 4.98
C LYS A 86 11.60 11.20 5.55
N ALA A 87 12.28 12.00 6.38
CA ALA A 87 11.72 13.06 7.23
C ALA A 87 10.61 13.94 6.61
N GLU A 88 10.61 14.14 5.29
CA GLU A 88 9.59 14.94 4.58
C GLU A 88 9.03 14.24 3.32
N ARG A 89 9.42 13.00 3.05
CA ARG A 89 9.00 12.26 1.84
C ARG A 89 8.73 10.80 2.16
N HIS A 90 7.47 10.42 1.97
CA HIS A 90 6.98 9.06 2.10
C HIS A 90 6.66 8.57 0.70
N CYS A 91 7.35 7.52 0.26
CA CYS A 91 7.10 6.96 -1.05
C CYS A 91 7.19 5.44 -1.09
N ILE A 92 6.46 4.86 -2.04
CA ILE A 92 6.54 3.47 -2.44
C ILE A 92 7.29 3.44 -3.76
N VAL A 93 8.42 2.73 -3.80
CA VAL A 93 9.19 2.54 -5.03
C VAL A 93 8.82 1.19 -5.61
N LEU A 94 8.40 1.19 -6.88
CA LEU A 94 8.08 0.00 -7.65
C LEU A 94 9.15 -0.19 -8.73
N THR A 95 9.79 -1.37 -8.74
CA THR A 95 10.83 -1.73 -9.72
C THR A 95 10.28 -2.72 -10.74
N PHE A 96 10.45 -2.44 -12.02
CA PHE A 96 10.04 -3.34 -13.09
C PHE A 96 11.07 -4.46 -13.28
N ARG A 97 10.59 -5.69 -13.53
CA ARG A 97 11.44 -6.78 -14.00
C ARG A 97 11.10 -7.06 -15.46
N TYR A 98 12.08 -6.85 -16.33
CA TYR A 98 12.03 -7.22 -17.75
C TYR A 98 12.67 -8.59 -17.97
#